data_AF-A0A651E7S8-F1
#
_entry.id   AF-A0A651E7S8-F1
#
_cell.length_a   1.000
_cell.length_b   1.000
_cell.length_c   1.000
_cell.angle_alpha   90.00
_cell.angle_beta   90.00
_cell.angle_gamma   90.00
#
_symmetry.space_group_name_H-M   'P 1'
#
loop_
_entity.id
_entity.type
_entity.pdbx_description
1 polymer ?
#
loop_
_entity_poly.entity_id
_entity_poly.type
_entity_poly.pdbx_seq_one_letter_code
_entity_poly.pdbx_strand_id
1 'polypeptide(L)'
;MTGDKPPSPHEDMAAILASIRRIVADEDKRATPPPLLQEDVLELTPDMRVLDAPAATALDIETDELELSLDEAQIADIARAVLREEFAGDFGRDLTRKLRVLVREEVAQAVDALNERR
;
A
#
# COMPACT_ATOMS: atom_id res chain seq x y z
N MET A 1 46.08 -7.69 -1.68
CA MET A 1 45.22 -6.54 -1.33
C MET A 1 44.29 -6.30 -2.50
N THR A 2 43.18 -7.03 -2.57
CA THR A 2 42.19 -6.92 -3.65
C THR A 2 41.01 -6.13 -3.11
N GLY A 3 40.74 -4.99 -3.75
CA GLY A 3 39.82 -3.96 -3.29
C GLY A 3 38.38 -4.44 -3.24
N ASP A 4 37.74 -4.06 -2.13
CA ASP A 4 36.31 -4.18 -1.92
C ASP A 4 35.62 -3.17 -2.86
N LYS A 5 35.10 -3.67 -3.98
CA LYS A 5 34.32 -2.88 -4.94
C LYS A 5 32.92 -2.72 -4.34
N PRO A 6 32.41 -1.50 -4.12
CA PRO A 6 31.08 -1.33 -3.56
C PRO A 6 30.04 -1.98 -4.48
N PRO A 7 29.01 -2.65 -3.91
CA PRO A 7 28.00 -3.35 -4.68
C PRO A 7 27.30 -2.38 -5.62
N SER A 8 27.02 -2.85 -6.83
CA SER A 8 26.32 -2.04 -7.82
C SER A 8 24.84 -1.90 -7.42
N PRO A 9 24.19 -0.77 -7.68
CA PRO A 9 22.78 -0.54 -7.28
C PRO A 9 21.80 -1.56 -7.92
N HIS A 10 22.22 -2.22 -8.99
CA HIS A 10 21.47 -3.32 -9.60
C HIS A 10 21.53 -4.62 -8.78
N GLU A 11 22.62 -4.88 -8.04
CA GLU A 11 22.73 -5.99 -7.10
C GLU A 11 21.84 -5.76 -5.88
N ASP A 12 21.78 -4.51 -5.39
CA ASP A 12 20.86 -4.13 -4.30
C ASP A 12 19.40 -4.25 -4.73
N MET A 13 19.07 -3.81 -5.94
CA MET A 13 17.72 -3.98 -6.50
C MET A 13 17.37 -5.46 -6.68
N ALA A 14 18.31 -6.29 -7.14
CA ALA A 14 18.11 -7.73 -7.25
C ALA A 14 17.86 -8.38 -5.89
N ALA A 15 18.56 -7.95 -4.84
CA ALA A 15 18.35 -8.41 -3.47
C ALA A 15 16.97 -8.00 -2.93
N ILE A 16 16.53 -6.77 -3.20
CA ILE A 16 15.20 -6.26 -2.83
C ILE A 16 14.10 -7.07 -3.54
N LEU A 17 14.22 -7.27 -4.86
CA LEU A 17 13.24 -8.04 -5.63
C LEU A 17 13.20 -9.52 -5.22
N ALA A 18 14.33 -10.11 -4.85
CA ALA A 18 14.38 -11.46 -4.31
C ALA A 18 13.67 -11.55 -2.94
N SER A 19 13.84 -10.53 -2.09
CA SER A 19 13.15 -10.44 -0.80
C SER A 19 11.63 -10.32 -0.97
N ILE A 20 11.16 -9.46 -1.88
CA ILE A 20 9.72 -9.30 -2.19
C ILE A 20 9.14 -10.62 -2.73
N ARG A 21 9.80 -11.27 -3.69
CA ARG A 21 9.35 -12.57 -4.22
C ARG A 21 9.21 -13.63 -3.13
N ARG A 22 10.12 -13.65 -2.15
CA ARG A 22 10.07 -14.60 -1.03
C ARG A 22 8.85 -14.35 -0.14
N ILE A 23 8.55 -13.09 0.16
CA ILE A 23 7.41 -12.71 1.00
C ILE A 23 6.09 -13.11 0.32
N VAL A 24 5.92 -12.76 -0.97
CA VAL A 24 4.71 -13.08 -1.73
C VAL A 24 4.51 -14.59 -1.87
N ALA A 25 5.57 -15.34 -2.15
CA ALA A 25 5.49 -16.80 -2.26
C ALA A 25 5.15 -17.51 -0.93
N ASP A 26 5.53 -16.94 0.21
CA ASP A 26 5.14 -17.45 1.54
C ASP A 26 3.69 -17.07 1.89
N GLU A 27 3.19 -15.93 1.40
CA GLU A 27 1.80 -15.50 1.56
C GLU A 27 0.84 -16.40 0.75
N ASP A 28 1.20 -16.74 -0.49
CA ASP A 28 0.45 -17.68 -1.34
C ASP A 28 0.38 -19.10 -0.75
N LYS A 29 1.41 -19.54 -0.02
CA LYS A 29 1.40 -20.86 0.65
C LYS A 29 0.52 -20.89 1.91
N ARG A 30 0.34 -19.75 2.58
CA ARG A 30 -0.57 -19.63 3.74
C ARG A 30 -2.02 -19.53 3.32
N ALA A 31 -2.28 -19.05 2.10
CA ALA A 31 -3.56 -19.20 1.44
C ALA A 31 -3.71 -20.66 0.98
N THR A 32 -4.03 -21.59 1.89
CA THR A 32 -4.54 -22.91 1.48
C THR A 32 -5.96 -22.68 0.95
N PRO A 33 -6.22 -22.74 -0.36
CA PRO A 33 -7.60 -22.70 -0.84
C PRO A 33 -8.24 -24.05 -0.48
N PRO A 34 -9.55 -24.11 -0.16
CA PRO A 34 -10.24 -25.40 -0.17
C PRO A 34 -10.00 -26.07 -1.54
N PRO A 35 -9.90 -27.41 -1.64
CA PRO A 35 -9.69 -28.05 -2.93
C PRO A 35 -10.88 -27.71 -3.84
N LEU A 36 -10.67 -26.76 -4.75
CA LEU A 36 -11.59 -26.48 -5.83
C LEU A 36 -11.41 -27.58 -6.86
N LEU A 37 -12.51 -28.29 -7.10
CA LEU A 37 -12.63 -29.33 -8.11
C LEU A 37 -12.15 -28.78 -9.46
N GLN A 38 -11.40 -29.60 -10.17
CA GLN A 38 -10.71 -29.25 -11.40
C GLN A 38 -11.66 -28.69 -12.48
N GLU A 39 -11.15 -27.71 -13.22
CA GLU A 39 -11.60 -27.19 -14.52
C GLU A 39 -12.72 -26.12 -14.54
N ASP A 40 -12.36 -24.89 -14.16
CA ASP A 40 -13.08 -23.68 -14.60
C ASP A 40 -12.74 -23.38 -16.06
N VAL A 41 -13.26 -24.20 -16.99
CA VAL A 41 -13.31 -23.87 -18.41
C VAL A 41 -14.42 -22.84 -18.61
N LEU A 42 -14.02 -21.58 -18.79
CA LEU A 42 -14.95 -20.48 -19.09
C LEU A 42 -15.37 -20.54 -20.56
N GLU A 43 -16.56 -21.07 -20.84
CA GLU A 43 -17.16 -21.02 -22.17
C GLU A 43 -17.83 -19.66 -22.41
N LEU A 44 -17.37 -18.95 -23.44
CA LEU A 44 -17.96 -17.68 -23.86
C LEU A 44 -19.32 -17.91 -24.51
N THR A 45 -20.37 -17.50 -23.82
CA THR A 45 -21.74 -17.49 -24.36
C THR A 45 -21.86 -16.50 -25.52
N PRO A 46 -22.80 -16.72 -26.48
CA PRO A 46 -22.96 -15.84 -27.64
C PRO A 46 -23.18 -14.36 -27.29
N ASP A 47 -23.80 -14.07 -26.15
CA ASP A 47 -24.08 -12.71 -25.67
C ASP A 47 -22.82 -11.94 -25.24
N MET A 48 -21.71 -12.65 -24.98
CA MET A 48 -20.41 -12.04 -24.64
C MET A 48 -19.52 -11.82 -25.87
N ARG A 49 -20.01 -12.13 -27.08
CA ARG A 49 -19.26 -11.89 -28.32
C ARG A 49 -19.43 -10.44 -28.77
N VAL A 50 -18.37 -9.65 -28.65
CA VAL A 50 -18.32 -8.31 -29.27
C VAL A 50 -18.23 -8.50 -30.79
N LEU A 51 -19.34 -8.26 -31.49
CA LEU A 51 -19.45 -8.49 -32.94
C LEU A 51 -18.85 -7.37 -33.80
N ASP A 52 -18.31 -6.31 -33.20
CA ASP A 52 -17.75 -5.18 -33.93
C ASP A 52 -16.54 -4.63 -33.16
N ALA A 53 -15.35 -5.17 -33.44
CA ALA A 53 -14.11 -4.48 -33.15
C ALA A 53 -13.79 -3.64 -34.38
N PRO A 54 -14.05 -2.31 -34.38
CA PRO A 54 -13.52 -1.47 -35.44
C PRO A 54 -12.00 -1.59 -35.38
N ALA A 55 -11.41 -2.05 -36.48
CA ALA A 55 -9.97 -2.12 -36.67
C ALA A 55 -9.36 -0.81 -36.19
N ALA A 56 -8.39 -0.92 -35.26
CA ALA A 56 -7.66 0.15 -34.61
C ALA A 56 -7.52 1.39 -35.50
N THR A 57 -8.51 2.27 -35.42
CA THR A 57 -8.38 3.66 -35.83
C THR A 57 -7.97 4.32 -34.55
N ALA A 58 -6.76 4.86 -34.54
CA ALA A 58 -6.26 5.69 -33.46
C ALA A 58 -7.35 6.71 -33.12
N LEU A 59 -8.11 6.41 -32.06
CA LEU A 59 -8.88 7.41 -31.35
C LEU A 59 -7.81 8.33 -30.81
N ASP A 60 -7.69 9.47 -31.45
CA ASP A 60 -7.10 10.68 -30.89
C ASP A 60 -7.96 11.02 -29.67
N ILE A 61 -7.75 10.24 -28.59
CA ILE A 61 -8.11 10.68 -27.26
C ILE A 61 -7.10 11.80 -27.06
N GLU A 62 -7.51 13.04 -27.36
CA GLU A 62 -7.01 14.18 -26.62
C GLU A 62 -7.39 13.91 -25.16
N THR A 63 -6.64 13.02 -24.51
CA THR A 63 -6.29 13.24 -23.12
C THR A 63 -5.59 14.57 -23.18
N ASP A 64 -6.36 15.63 -23.00
CA ASP A 64 -5.92 16.76 -22.20
C ASP A 64 -5.55 16.10 -20.86
N GLU A 65 -4.38 15.46 -20.86
CA GLU A 65 -3.61 15.18 -19.66
C GLU A 65 -3.44 16.58 -19.11
N LEU A 66 -4.40 16.99 -18.28
CA LEU A 66 -4.14 17.93 -17.23
C LEU A 66 -2.97 17.30 -16.48
N GLU A 67 -1.76 17.60 -16.95
CA GLU A 67 -0.54 17.51 -16.20
C GLU A 67 -0.86 18.37 -14.98
N LEU A 68 -1.45 17.73 -13.97
CA LEU A 68 -1.49 18.25 -12.61
C LEU A 68 -0.03 18.18 -12.19
N SER A 69 0.76 19.13 -12.68
CA SER A 69 2.13 19.38 -12.29
C SER A 69 2.07 19.99 -10.90
N LEU A 70 1.61 19.19 -9.94
CA LEU A 70 1.64 19.52 -8.54
C LEU A 70 3.06 19.29 -8.08
N ASP A 71 3.72 20.36 -7.67
CA ASP A 71 4.98 20.25 -6.97
C ASP A 71 4.77 19.64 -5.57
N GLU A 72 5.86 19.18 -4.95
CA GLU A 72 5.79 18.55 -3.64
C GLU A 72 5.25 19.50 -2.54
N ALA A 73 5.48 20.80 -2.68
CA ALA A 73 4.97 21.79 -1.74
C ALA A 73 3.43 21.89 -1.84
N GLN A 74 2.90 21.88 -3.06
CA GLN A 74 1.46 21.88 -3.32
C GLN A 74 0.80 20.59 -2.80
N ILE A 75 1.42 19.43 -3.01
CA ILE A 75 0.94 18.17 -2.45
C ILE A 75 0.93 18.21 -0.92
N ALA A 76 2.00 18.74 -0.31
CA ALA A 76 2.09 18.86 1.15
C ALA A 76 1.02 19.80 1.72
N ASP A 77 0.71 20.89 1.03
CA ASP A 77 -0.32 21.83 1.45
C ASP A 77 -1.74 21.23 1.31
N ILE A 78 -2.02 20.51 0.22
CA ILE A 78 -3.28 19.76 0.05
C ILE A 78 -3.41 18.70 1.15
N ALA A 79 -2.38 17.89 1.36
CA ALA A 79 -2.37 16.87 2.40
C ALA A 79 -2.57 17.49 3.79
N ARG A 80 -1.91 18.60 4.09
CA ARG A 80 -2.07 19.31 5.37
C ARG A 80 -3.49 19.84 5.55
N ALA A 81 -4.10 20.36 4.50
CA ALA A 81 -5.48 20.86 4.55
C ALA A 81 -6.46 19.72 4.85
N VAL A 82 -6.39 18.63 4.09
CA VAL A 82 -7.25 17.45 4.26
C VAL A 82 -7.04 16.83 5.64
N LEU A 83 -5.79 16.59 6.04
CA LEU A 83 -5.50 16.02 7.36
C LEU A 83 -6.04 16.91 8.48
N ARG A 84 -5.87 18.24 8.41
CA ARG A 84 -6.40 19.14 9.44
C ARG A 84 -7.92 19.01 9.57
N GLU A 85 -8.64 18.92 8.45
CA GLU A 85 -10.08 18.76 8.45
C GLU A 85 -10.50 17.41 9.05
N GLU A 86 -9.89 16.30 8.60
CA GLU A 86 -10.17 14.95 9.11
C GLU A 86 -9.84 14.80 10.61
N PHE A 87 -8.73 15.39 11.07
CA PHE A 87 -8.35 15.41 12.48
C PHE A 87 -9.23 16.34 13.34
N ALA A 88 -9.95 17.29 12.76
CA ALA A 88 -10.98 18.06 13.47
C ALA A 88 -12.33 17.30 13.55
N GLY A 89 -12.55 16.35 12.64
CA GLY A 89 -13.75 15.52 12.53
C GLY A 89 -13.87 14.42 13.59
N ASP A 90 -14.77 13.46 13.32
CA ASP A 90 -15.00 12.30 14.19
C ASP A 90 -13.78 11.40 14.32
N PHE A 91 -13.03 11.22 13.22
CA PHE A 91 -11.80 10.44 13.22
C PHE A 91 -10.79 10.96 14.26
N GLY A 92 -10.51 12.27 14.24
CA GLY A 92 -9.58 12.87 15.20
C GLY A 92 -10.04 12.81 16.65
N ARG A 93 -11.36 12.92 16.90
CA ARG A 93 -11.93 12.74 18.25
C ARG A 93 -11.74 11.32 18.75
N ASP A 94 -12.03 10.33 17.91
CA ASP A 94 -11.90 8.92 18.26
C ASP A 94 -10.44 8.49 18.45
N LEU A 95 -9.54 8.95 17.58
CA LEU A 95 -8.12 8.72 17.73
C LEU A 95 -7.58 9.34 19.01
N THR A 96 -7.97 10.58 19.33
CA THR A 96 -7.57 11.26 20.57
C THR A 96 -8.05 10.49 21.80
N ARG A 97 -9.27 9.96 21.76
CA ARG A 97 -9.81 9.12 22.85
C ARG A 97 -8.96 7.86 23.05
N LYS A 98 -8.68 7.13 21.96
CA LYS A 98 -7.86 5.90 22.00
C LYS A 98 -6.45 6.18 22.50
N LEU A 99 -5.80 7.22 21.97
CA LEU A 99 -4.46 7.61 22.37
C LEU A 99 -4.40 7.97 23.86
N ARG A 100 -5.42 8.68 24.37
CA ARG A 100 -5.48 9.03 25.79
C ARG A 100 -5.58 7.80 26.69
N VAL A 101 -6.34 6.78 26.29
CA VAL A 101 -6.43 5.52 27.04
C VAL A 101 -5.07 4.83 27.06
N LEU A 102 -4.46 4.66 25.89
CA LEU A 102 -3.17 4.01 25.74
C LEU A 102 -2.06 4.73 26.55
N VAL A 103 -1.99 6.06 26.44
CA VAL A 103 -1.01 6.86 27.20
C VAL A 103 -1.25 6.74 28.71
N ARG A 104 -2.51 6.69 29.17
CA ARG A 104 -2.78 6.52 30.61
C ARG A 104 -2.33 5.16 31.12
N GLU A 105 -2.56 4.11 30.34
CA GLU A 105 -2.12 2.75 30.69
C GLU A 105 -0.60 2.67 30.74
N GLU A 106 0.08 3.22 29.73
CA GLU A 106 1.55 3.27 29.67
C GLU A 106 2.15 4.05 30.84
N VAL A 107 1.58 5.23 31.15
CA VAL A 107 2.04 6.05 32.28
C VAL A 107 1.82 5.33 33.60
N ALA A 108 0.69 4.65 33.79
CA ALA A 108 0.43 3.87 35.00
C ALA A 108 1.47 2.77 35.19
N GLN A 109 1.74 1.99 34.14
CA GLN A 109 2.77 0.94 34.16
C GLN A 109 4.16 1.50 34.47
N ALA A 110 4.53 2.62 33.84
CA ALA A 110 5.83 3.26 34.07
C ALA A 110 5.97 3.77 35.51
N VAL A 111 4.90 4.30 36.11
CA VAL A 111 4.88 4.77 37.50
C VAL A 111 4.99 3.61 38.47
N ASP A 112 4.25 2.52 38.25
CA ASP A 112 4.32 1.33 39.10
C ASP A 112 5.73 0.71 39.07
N ALA A 113 6.30 0.55 37.89
CA ALA A 113 7.67 0.05 37.71
C ALA A 113 8.72 0.95 38.39
N LEU A 114 8.47 2.26 38.49
CA LEU A 114 9.35 3.18 39.22
C LEU A 114 9.22 3.00 40.74
N ASN A 115 8.00 2.81 41.24
CA ASN A 115 7.73 2.62 42.67
C ASN A 115 8.30 1.29 43.18
N GLU A 116 8.29 0.22 42.38
CA GLU A 116 8.88 -1.09 42.74
C GLU A 116 10.41 -1.07 42.86
N ARG A 117 11.07 -0.07 42.25
CA ARG A 117 12.53 0.09 42.30
C ARG A 117 13.02 0.91 43.50
N ARG A 118 12.10 1.49 44.28
CA ARG A 118 12.42 2.40 45.39
C ARG A 118 12.25 1.70 46.74
#